data_AF-R7PCI5-F1
#
_entry.id   AF-R7PCI5-F1
#
_cell.length_a   1.000
_cell.length_b   1.000
_cell.length_c   1.000
_cell.angle_alpha   90.00
_cell.angle_beta   90.00
_cell.angle_gamma   90.00
#
_symmetry.space_group_name_H-M   'P 1'
#
loop_
_entity.id
_entity.type
_entity.pdbx_description
1 polymer ?
#
loop_
_entity_poly.entity_id
_entity_poly.type
_entity_poly.pdbx_seq_one_letter_code
_entity_poly.pdbx_strand_id
1 'polypeptide(L)'
;MLQAVGSLVQPLFNRGQIKANLKVAEAQQQQALLAFRQSLLDAGADVNNALVQWQSARERIQLDSQQTTALQKALRSAELLMRYTSQNYLEVITARQSLLQAELNVAADRFDEIQGVINLYHALGGGQK
;
A
#
# COMPACT_ATOMS: atom_id res chain seq x y z
N MET A 1 -48.64 -7.90 57.00
CA MET A 1 -47.29 -7.44 57.38
C MET A 1 -46.31 -7.85 56.28
N LEU A 2 -45.73 -6.84 55.61
CA LEU A 2 -44.52 -6.84 54.78
C LEU A 2 -44.35 -7.90 53.67
N GLN A 3 -44.80 -7.67 52.43
CA GLN A 3 -44.10 -8.15 51.21
C GLN A 3 -44.31 -7.30 49.93
N ALA A 4 -45.15 -6.26 49.96
CA ALA A 4 -45.49 -5.49 48.74
C ALA A 4 -44.52 -4.34 48.37
N VAL A 5 -43.37 -4.19 49.05
CA VAL A 5 -42.48 -3.02 48.88
C VAL A 5 -41.28 -3.30 47.96
N GLY A 6 -41.01 -4.55 47.60
CA GLY A 6 -39.80 -4.94 46.86
C GLY A 6 -39.87 -4.86 45.32
N SER A 7 -41.06 -4.69 44.72
CA SER A 7 -41.22 -4.77 43.26
C SER A 7 -41.22 -3.41 42.55
N LEU A 8 -41.10 -2.30 43.28
CA LEU A 8 -41.21 -0.95 42.72
C LEU A 8 -39.91 -0.14 42.87
N VAL A 9 -38.75 -0.79 42.72
CA VAL A 9 -37.44 -0.11 42.60
C VAL A 9 -37.27 0.54 41.22
N GLN A 10 -38.37 0.87 40.54
CA GLN A 10 -38.36 1.77 39.40
C GLN A 10 -38.07 3.16 39.96
N PRO A 11 -36.93 3.78 39.63
CA PRO A 11 -36.54 5.03 40.27
C PRO A 11 -37.42 6.15 39.73
N LEU A 12 -38.54 6.40 40.39
CA LEU A 12 -39.48 7.50 40.10
C LEU A 12 -38.79 8.88 40.16
N PHE A 13 -37.64 8.96 40.84
CA PHE A 13 -36.81 10.15 41.02
C PHE A 13 -35.37 10.01 40.47
N ASN A 14 -35.11 9.18 39.45
CA ASN A 14 -33.82 9.21 38.72
C ASN A 14 -33.73 10.40 37.75
N ARG A 15 -33.93 11.62 38.28
CA ARG A 15 -33.98 12.95 37.63
C ARG A 15 -32.84 13.17 36.64
N GLY A 16 -32.95 12.59 35.45
CA GLY A 16 -31.98 12.72 34.37
C GLY A 16 -30.92 11.61 34.28
N GLN A 17 -30.69 10.76 35.29
CA GLN A 17 -29.60 9.76 35.22
C GLN A 17 -29.86 8.67 34.17
N ILE A 18 -31.10 8.15 34.09
CA ILE A 18 -31.47 7.19 33.03
C ILE A 18 -31.39 7.86 31.64
N LYS A 19 -31.86 9.11 31.53
CA LYS A 19 -31.77 9.89 30.28
C LYS A 19 -30.32 10.19 29.89
N ALA A 20 -29.46 10.47 30.87
CA ALA A 20 -28.04 10.69 30.67
C ALA A 20 -27.33 9.41 30.23
N ASN A 21 -27.61 8.27 30.88
CA ASN A 21 -27.08 6.97 30.48
C ASN A 21 -27.54 6.58 29.06
N LEU A 22 -28.80 6.83 28.72
CA LEU A 22 -29.30 6.65 27.34
C LEU A 22 -28.53 7.53 26.37
N LYS A 23 -28.37 8.82 26.67
CA LYS A 23 -27.61 9.76 25.83
C LYS A 23 -26.14 9.35 25.66
N VAL A 24 -25.51 8.81 26.71
CA VAL A 24 -24.15 8.26 26.64
C VAL A 24 -24.12 7.03 25.73
N ALA A 25 -25.08 6.11 25.87
CA ALA A 25 -25.17 4.92 25.02
C ALA A 25 -25.42 5.28 23.54
N GLU A 26 -26.29 6.25 23.27
CA GLU A 26 -26.54 6.80 21.92
C GLU A 26 -25.26 7.43 21.34
N ALA A 27 -24.53 8.21 22.12
CA ALA A 27 -23.26 8.80 21.69
C ALA A 27 -22.19 7.73 21.40
N GLN A 28 -22.10 6.70 22.23
CA GLN A 28 -21.20 5.56 22.02
C GLN A 28 -21.56 4.76 20.75
N GLN A 29 -22.85 4.55 20.50
CA GLN A 29 -23.34 3.92 19.28
C GLN A 29 -22.94 4.76 18.05
N GLN A 30 -23.13 6.07 18.10
CA GLN A 30 -22.75 6.97 17.01
C GLN A 30 -21.23 6.95 16.78
N GLN A 31 -20.44 6.93 17.86
CA GLN A 31 -18.99 6.80 17.77
C GLN A 31 -18.58 5.48 17.11
N ALA A 32 -19.18 4.35 17.50
CA ALA A 32 -18.92 3.05 16.90
C ALA A 32 -19.29 3.00 15.42
N LEU A 33 -20.41 3.62 15.03
CA LEU A 33 -20.83 3.73 13.63
C LEU A 33 -19.84 4.55 12.80
N LEU A 34 -19.36 5.67 13.34
CA LEU A 34 -18.36 6.50 12.67
C LEU A 34 -17.02 5.77 12.55
N ALA A 35 -16.58 5.07 13.59
CA ALA A 35 -15.38 4.24 13.55
C ALA A 35 -15.48 3.15 12.48
N PHE A 36 -16.62 2.45 12.41
CA PHE A 36 -16.87 1.44 11.38
C PHE A 36 -16.81 2.03 9.96
N ARG A 37 -17.44 3.19 9.74
CA ARG A 37 -17.37 3.89 8.44
C ARG A 37 -15.94 4.28 8.08
N GLN A 38 -15.17 4.76 9.05
CA GLN A 38 -13.77 5.12 8.84
C GLN A 38 -12.96 3.88 8.45
N SER A 39 -13.11 2.76 9.17
CA SER A 39 -12.40 1.52 8.83
C SER A 39 -12.72 1.00 7.43
N LEU A 40 -13.95 1.18 6.93
CA LEU A 40 -14.31 0.84 5.55
C LEU A 40 -13.62 1.75 4.52
N LEU A 41 -13.53 3.06 4.80
CA LEU A 41 -12.84 4.00 3.93
C LEU A 41 -11.34 3.72 3.89
N ASP A 42 -10.74 3.45 5.05
CA ASP A 42 -9.31 3.13 5.17
C ASP A 42 -8.99 1.83 4.42
N ALA A 43 -9.80 0.77 4.61
CA ALA A 43 -9.63 -0.48 3.87
C ALA A 43 -9.75 -0.29 2.35
N GLY A 44 -10.69 0.53 1.89
CA GLY A 44 -10.82 0.87 0.47
C GLY A 44 -9.60 1.61 -0.07
N ALA A 45 -9.06 2.55 0.71
CA ALA A 45 -7.84 3.28 0.37
C ALA A 45 -6.62 2.35 0.32
N ASP A 46 -6.46 1.44 1.27
CA ASP A 46 -5.35 0.48 1.33
C ASP A 46 -5.34 -0.44 0.09
N VAL A 47 -6.50 -0.98 -0.30
CA VAL A 47 -6.63 -1.80 -1.51
C VAL A 47 -6.28 -1.00 -2.76
N ASN A 48 -6.81 0.22 -2.88
CA ASN A 48 -6.54 1.08 -4.03
C ASN A 48 -5.04 1.42 -4.13
N ASN A 49 -4.42 1.79 -3.01
CA ASN A 49 -3.00 2.13 -2.96
C ASN A 49 -2.12 0.94 -3.37
N ALA A 50 -2.44 -0.26 -2.89
CA ALA A 50 -1.71 -1.48 -3.25
C ALA A 50 -1.85 -1.82 -4.75
N LEU A 51 -3.06 -1.67 -5.31
CA LEU A 51 -3.30 -1.89 -6.74
C LEU A 51 -2.52 -0.89 -7.60
N VAL A 52 -2.56 0.39 -7.24
CA VAL A 52 -1.82 1.45 -7.95
C VAL A 52 -0.32 1.19 -7.88
N GLN A 53 0.21 0.82 -6.70
CA GLN A 53 1.63 0.48 -6.55
C GLN A 53 2.04 -0.65 -7.51
N TRP A 54 1.28 -1.74 -7.55
CA TRP A 54 1.55 -2.87 -8.44
C TRP A 54 1.46 -2.49 -9.93
N GLN A 55 0.40 -1.77 -10.33
CA GLN A 55 0.20 -1.38 -11.73
C GLN A 55 1.30 -0.43 -12.20
N SER A 56 1.60 0.61 -11.43
CA SER A 56 2.66 1.56 -11.77
C SER A 56 4.04 0.90 -11.79
N ALA A 57 4.33 -0.05 -10.89
CA ALA A 57 5.58 -0.81 -10.95
C ALA A 57 5.69 -1.64 -12.23
N ARG A 58 4.60 -2.30 -12.66
CA ARG A 58 4.56 -3.03 -13.95
C ARG A 58 4.80 -2.14 -15.16
N GLU A 59 4.23 -0.94 -15.17
CA GLU A 59 4.47 0.04 -16.22
C GLU A 59 5.94 0.48 -16.27
N ARG A 60 6.54 0.77 -15.11
CA ARG A 60 7.98 1.11 -15.03
C ARG A 60 8.87 -0.03 -15.52
N ILE A 61 8.62 -1.28 -15.09
CA ILE A 61 9.35 -2.47 -15.57
C ILE A 61 9.35 -2.54 -17.10
N GLN A 62 8.21 -2.26 -17.74
CA GLN A 62 8.11 -2.32 -19.19
C GLN A 62 9.01 -1.27 -19.85
N LEU A 63 9.00 -0.03 -19.35
CA LEU A 63 9.81 1.07 -19.87
C LEU A 63 11.31 0.82 -19.62
N ASP A 64 11.68 0.42 -18.41
CA ASP A 64 13.06 0.21 -18.00
C ASP A 64 13.67 -1.03 -18.69
N SER A 65 12.85 -2.03 -19.01
CA SER A 65 13.27 -3.18 -19.85
C SER A 65 13.59 -2.74 -21.29
N GLN A 66 12.82 -1.80 -21.85
CA GLN A 66 13.10 -1.23 -23.17
C GLN A 66 14.38 -0.39 -23.15
N GLN A 67 14.57 0.41 -22.09
CA GLN A 67 15.80 1.17 -21.87
C GLN A 67 17.02 0.26 -21.77
N THR A 68 16.94 -0.82 -20.99
CA THR A 68 17.99 -1.83 -20.84
C THR A 68 18.36 -2.42 -22.20
N THR A 69 17.37 -2.77 -23.02
CA THR A 69 17.59 -3.29 -24.38
C THR A 69 18.32 -2.27 -25.28
N ALA A 70 17.97 -0.98 -25.18
CA ALA A 70 18.65 0.08 -25.92
C ALA A 70 20.10 0.25 -25.47
N LEU A 71 20.35 0.22 -24.15
CA LEU A 71 21.69 0.35 -23.57
C LEU A 71 22.59 -0.84 -23.87
N GLN A 72 22.04 -2.06 -23.94
CA GLN A 72 22.77 -3.24 -24.42
C GLN A 72 23.26 -3.07 -25.87
N LYS A 73 22.44 -2.47 -26.74
CA LYS A 73 22.85 -2.14 -28.11
C LYS A 73 23.94 -1.06 -28.13
N ALA A 74 23.80 -0.03 -27.31
CA ALA A 74 24.79 1.05 -27.19
C ALA A 74 26.15 0.51 -26.71
N LEU A 75 26.14 -0.35 -25.68
CA LEU A 75 27.35 -1.02 -25.20
C LEU A 75 28.01 -1.85 -26.29
N ARG A 76 27.24 -2.66 -27.03
CA ARG A 76 27.78 -3.44 -28.15
C ARG A 76 28.43 -2.56 -29.21
N SER A 77 27.83 -1.43 -29.55
CA SER A 77 28.40 -0.47 -30.49
C SER A 77 29.71 0.14 -29.97
N ALA A 78 29.77 0.52 -28.68
CA ALA A 78 30.98 1.05 -28.06
C ALA A 78 32.11 0.01 -28.03
N GLU A 79 31.80 -1.25 -27.73
CA GLU A 79 32.77 -2.35 -27.74
C GLU A 79 33.32 -2.62 -29.14
N LEU A 80 32.47 -2.55 -30.17
CA LEU A 80 32.90 -2.65 -31.57
C LEU A 80 33.81 -1.49 -31.95
N LEU A 81 33.43 -0.24 -31.64
CA LEU A 81 34.25 0.93 -31.92
C LEU A 81 35.61 0.84 -31.24
N MET A 82 35.66 0.44 -29.97
CA MET A 82 36.93 0.23 -29.25
C MET A 82 37.80 -0.84 -29.90
N ARG A 83 37.20 -1.89 -30.48
CA ARG A 83 37.96 -2.93 -31.19
C ARG A 83 38.63 -2.41 -32.45
N TYR A 84 38.01 -1.44 -33.13
CA TYR A 84 38.52 -0.86 -34.38
C TYR A 84 39.23 0.50 -34.21
N THR A 85 39.16 1.11 -33.02
CA THR A 85 39.78 2.40 -32.65
C THR A 85 40.42 2.31 -31.26
N SER A 86 41.70 2.65 -31.18
CA SER A 86 42.55 2.45 -29.98
C SER A 86 42.26 3.37 -28.78
N GLN A 87 41.24 4.23 -28.80
CA GLN A 87 41.04 5.29 -27.79
C GLN A 87 39.70 5.26 -27.02
N ASN A 88 38.80 4.32 -27.29
CA ASN A 88 37.39 4.41 -26.82
C ASN A 88 37.07 3.64 -25.52
N TYR A 89 38.05 3.36 -24.65
CA TYR A 89 37.80 2.58 -23.43
C TYR A 89 36.86 3.29 -22.44
N LEU A 90 36.94 4.62 -22.35
CA LEU A 90 36.05 5.41 -21.48
C LEU A 90 34.58 5.29 -21.94
N GLU A 91 34.31 5.29 -23.24
CA GLU A 91 32.95 5.13 -23.77
C GLU A 91 32.36 3.76 -23.41
N VAL A 92 33.17 2.70 -23.46
CA VAL A 92 32.76 1.35 -23.06
C VAL A 92 32.39 1.30 -21.58
N ILE A 93 33.23 1.86 -20.69
CA ILE A 93 32.92 1.89 -19.25
C ILE A 93 31.66 2.71 -18.97
N THR A 94 31.52 3.88 -19.59
CA THR A 94 30.32 4.71 -19.44
C THR A 94 29.06 3.95 -19.90
N ALA A 95 29.11 3.27 -21.05
CA ALA A 95 28.00 2.46 -21.54
C ALA A 95 27.67 1.29 -20.60
N ARG A 96 28.68 0.63 -20.03
CA ARG A 96 28.49 -0.43 -19.01
C ARG A 96 27.84 0.11 -17.75
N GLN A 97 28.30 1.27 -17.26
CA GLN A 97 27.73 1.91 -16.08
C GLN A 97 26.27 2.28 -16.30
N SER A 98 25.93 2.86 -17.46
CA SER A 98 24.54 3.17 -17.81
C SER A 98 23.67 1.90 -17.89
N LEU A 99 24.17 0.83 -18.53
CA LEU A 99 23.47 -0.44 -18.60
C LEU A 99 23.21 -1.03 -17.21
N LEU A 100 24.25 -1.08 -16.36
CA LEU A 100 24.13 -1.59 -14.99
C LEU A 100 23.09 -0.81 -14.19
N GLN A 101 23.08 0.53 -14.31
CA GLN A 101 22.08 1.33 -13.61
C GLN A 101 20.65 1.02 -14.08
N ALA A 102 20.45 0.80 -15.38
CA ALA A 102 19.13 0.42 -15.91
C ALA A 102 18.70 -0.98 -15.42
N GLU A 103 19.62 -1.95 -15.38
CA GLU A 103 19.34 -3.28 -14.85
C GLU A 103 18.98 -3.25 -13.35
N LEU A 104 19.66 -2.40 -12.57
CA LEU A 104 19.32 -2.17 -11.15
C LEU A 104 17.94 -1.54 -10.99
N ASN A 105 17.55 -0.61 -11.86
CA ASN A 105 16.22 0.00 -11.82
C ASN A 105 15.13 -1.04 -12.10
N VAL A 106 15.30 -1.89 -13.12
CA VAL A 106 14.36 -3.00 -13.40
C VAL A 106 14.23 -3.92 -12.18
N ALA A 107 15.33 -4.22 -11.50
CA ALA A 107 15.30 -5.04 -10.28
C ALA A 107 14.55 -4.35 -9.12
N ALA A 108 14.73 -3.04 -8.95
CA ALA A 108 14.00 -2.25 -7.97
C ALA A 108 12.50 -2.20 -8.28
N ASP A 109 12.11 -1.99 -9.55
CA ASP A 109 10.70 -1.98 -9.92
C ASP A 109 10.04 -3.35 -9.76
N ARG A 110 10.78 -4.45 -9.99
CA ARG A 110 10.32 -5.81 -9.71
C ARG A 110 10.07 -6.02 -8.22
N PHE A 111 10.94 -5.48 -7.38
CA PHE A 111 10.72 -5.49 -5.94
C PHE A 111 9.45 -4.71 -5.56
N ASP A 112 9.24 -3.53 -6.13
CA ASP A 112 8.04 -2.73 -5.92
C ASP A 112 6.76 -3.44 -6.38
N GLU A 113 6.82 -4.14 -7.53
CA GLU A 113 5.72 -4.95 -8.05
C GLU A 113 5.31 -6.03 -7.03
N ILE A 114 6.29 -6.77 -6.51
CA ILE A 114 6.08 -7.83 -5.51
C ILE A 114 5.53 -7.23 -4.21
N GLN A 115 6.07 -6.09 -3.77
CA GLN A 115 5.59 -5.42 -2.57
C GLN A 115 4.14 -4.96 -2.73
N GLY A 116 3.75 -4.44 -3.91
CA GLY A 116 2.37 -4.10 -4.23
C GLY A 116 1.44 -5.31 -4.13
N VAL A 117 1.87 -6.49 -4.61
CA VAL A 117 1.10 -7.74 -4.48
C VAL A 117 0.95 -8.17 -3.03
N ILE A 118 2.01 -8.11 -2.23
CA ILE A 118 1.98 -8.45 -0.80
C ILE A 118 1.03 -7.49 -0.06
N ASN A 119 1.13 -6.19 -0.33
CA ASN A 119 0.26 -5.18 0.25
C ASN A 119 -1.20 -5.43 -0.11
N LEU A 120 -1.48 -5.81 -1.36
CA LEU A 120 -2.83 -6.15 -1.82
C LEU A 120 -3.38 -7.37 -1.08
N TYR A 121 -2.56 -8.41 -0.91
CA TYR A 121 -2.94 -9.60 -0.13
C TYR A 121 -3.34 -9.22 1.30
N HIS A 122 -2.56 -8.36 1.96
CA HIS A 122 -2.88 -7.87 3.31
C HIS A 122 -4.15 -7.01 3.34
N ALA A 123 -4.28 -6.06 2.41
CA ALA A 123 -5.43 -5.15 2.33
C ALA A 123 -6.76 -5.88 2.09
N LEU A 124 -6.72 -7.03 1.39
CA LEU A 124 -7.89 -7.89 1.17
C LEU A 124 -8.22 -8.82 2.34
N GLY A 125 -7.56 -8.66 3.50
CA GLY A 125 -7.83 -9.44 4.71
C GLY A 125 -6.86 -10.61 4.93
N GLY A 126 -5.81 -10.73 4.11
CA GLY A 126 -4.61 -11.52 4.42
C GLY A 126 -4.87 -12.93 4.93
N GLY A 127 -5.56 -13.78 4.17
CA GLY A 127 -5.69 -15.24 4.40
C GLY A 127 -6.05 -15.66 5.83
N GLN A 128 -6.78 -14.84 6.58
CA GLN A 128 -7.19 -15.18 7.93
C GLN A 128 -8.20 -16.35 7.91
N LYS A 129 -7.91 -17.35 8.74
CA LYS A 129 -8.82 -18.43 9.17
C LYS A 129 -9.86 -17.91 10.14
#